data_AF-A0A7C1G3B1-F1
#
_entry.id   AF-A0A7C1G3B1-F1
#
_cell.length_a   1.000
_cell.length_b   1.000
_cell.length_c   1.000
_cell.angle_alpha   90.00
_cell.angle_beta   90.00
_cell.angle_gamma   90.00
#
_symmetry.space_group_name_H-M   'P 1'
#
loop_
_entity.id
_entity.type
_entity.pdbx_description
1 polymer ?
#
loop_
_entity_poly.entity_id
_entity_poly.type
_entity_poly.pdbx_seq_one_letter_code
_entity_poly.pdbx_strand_id
1 'polypeptide(L)'
;MEAKFWAGLTENQPPAYLDMLPADQPGLLIFIAPEARRQSLWLELKRRSPSSASELKPFCLWIDPHRHLAITSWSDVLNALEARLVQVGEEAARADVQQLRGLCERMDYQAFLPFSSEDFALRIGRCIAQYYELLEELVQQLSSRSIARTGAYGILEHWRGRNIILLPEPKLVGFICVSPHAWARHRETPLWLMIPAWTGKSLGPQWFEKIRKALQPLEREGRLITDPQDPRRAFQVPLFLPTGVERDAVLSALVDQVRQVAELLRPLQSSA
;
A
#
# COMPACT_ATOMS: atom_id res chain seq x y z
N MET A 1 -10.40 19.69 6.99
CA MET A 1 -10.43 18.30 7.49
C MET A 1 -11.05 17.43 6.40
N GLU A 2 -10.48 16.27 6.13
CA GLU A 2 -10.98 15.31 5.14
C GLU A 2 -11.20 13.95 5.80
N ALA A 3 -12.39 13.37 5.68
CA ALA A 3 -12.69 12.04 6.21
C ALA A 3 -12.70 11.00 5.09
N LYS A 4 -11.99 9.89 5.28
CA LYS A 4 -11.85 8.80 4.30
C LYS A 4 -12.05 7.45 4.96
N PHE A 5 -13.14 6.75 4.63
CA PHE A 5 -13.30 5.34 5.01
C PHE A 5 -12.53 4.42 4.05
N TRP A 6 -13.11 4.09 2.90
CA TRP A 6 -12.56 3.12 1.95
C TRP A 6 -12.16 3.71 0.58
N ALA A 7 -12.45 4.99 0.35
CA ALA A 7 -12.08 5.66 -0.89
C ALA A 7 -10.60 6.04 -0.92
N GLY A 8 -9.92 5.82 -2.05
CA GLY A 8 -8.55 6.27 -2.32
C GLY A 8 -8.39 7.80 -2.29
N LEU A 9 -7.14 8.26 -2.33
CA LEU A 9 -6.83 9.67 -2.54
C LEU A 9 -7.00 10.04 -4.02
N THR A 10 -7.74 11.12 -4.28
CA THR A 10 -7.83 11.68 -5.63
C THR A 10 -6.52 12.38 -6.01
N GLU A 11 -6.29 12.67 -7.29
CA GLU A 11 -5.05 13.30 -7.76
C GLU A 11 -4.76 14.64 -7.08
N ASN A 12 -5.81 15.37 -6.70
CA ASN A 12 -5.71 16.66 -6.02
C ASN A 12 -5.41 16.53 -4.50
N GLN A 13 -5.34 15.31 -3.96
CA GLN A 13 -5.14 15.05 -2.54
C GLN A 13 -3.75 14.44 -2.27
N PRO A 14 -2.98 14.97 -1.29
CA PRO A 14 -3.20 16.21 -0.53
C PRO A 14 -2.77 17.55 -1.18
N PRO A 15 -2.07 17.66 -2.34
CA PRO A 15 -1.46 18.94 -2.75
C PRO A 15 -2.43 20.13 -2.83
N ALA A 16 -3.53 20.00 -3.58
CA ALA A 16 -4.47 21.12 -3.75
C ALA A 16 -5.13 21.50 -2.42
N TYR A 17 -5.27 20.56 -1.49
CA TYR A 17 -5.86 20.82 -0.19
C TYR A 17 -4.91 21.58 0.74
N LEU A 18 -3.60 21.36 0.59
CA LEU A 18 -2.59 22.17 1.27
C LEU A 18 -2.54 23.59 0.72
N ASP A 19 -2.79 23.77 -0.58
CA ASP A 19 -2.84 25.10 -1.21
C ASP A 19 -4.10 25.89 -0.86
N MET A 20 -5.16 25.22 -0.41
CA MET A 20 -6.36 25.88 0.14
C MET A 20 -6.17 26.39 1.58
N LEU A 21 -5.10 26.01 2.28
CA LEU A 21 -4.82 26.54 3.60
C LEU A 21 -4.42 28.03 3.50
N PRO A 22 -4.83 28.88 4.45
CA PRO A 22 -4.39 30.27 4.50
C PRO A 22 -2.86 30.38 4.51
N ALA A 23 -2.31 31.28 3.70
CA ALA A 23 -0.86 31.46 3.58
C ALA A 23 -0.25 32.29 4.71
N ASP A 24 -1.09 33.05 5.43
CA ASP A 24 -0.71 34.06 6.43
C ASP A 24 -0.85 33.58 7.87
N GLN A 25 -1.43 32.39 8.09
CA GLN A 25 -1.62 31.82 9.43
C GLN A 25 -1.34 30.30 9.44
N PRO A 26 -0.82 29.75 10.55
CA PRO A 26 -0.62 28.31 10.68
C PRO A 26 -1.92 27.52 10.47
N GLY A 27 -1.90 26.59 9.53
CA GLY A 27 -3.01 25.71 9.16
C GLY A 27 -2.62 24.24 9.23
N LEU A 28 -3.60 23.41 9.60
CA LEU A 28 -3.47 21.95 9.62
C LEU A 28 -4.48 21.31 8.68
N LEU A 29 -3.99 20.60 7.67
CA LEU A 29 -4.79 19.65 6.93
C LEU A 29 -4.76 18.31 7.68
N ILE A 30 -5.90 17.92 8.24
CA ILE A 30 -6.04 16.63 8.92
C ILE A 30 -6.93 15.66 8.13
N PHE A 31 -6.41 14.46 7.90
CA PHE A 31 -7.16 13.31 7.38
C PHE A 31 -7.64 12.44 8.55
N ILE A 32 -8.89 11.97 8.48
CA ILE A 32 -9.45 11.01 9.43
C ILE A 32 -9.74 9.71 8.67
N ALA A 33 -9.20 8.59 9.15
CA ALA A 33 -9.38 7.28 8.53
C ALA A 33 -9.74 6.18 9.55
N PRO A 34 -10.24 5.02 9.11
CA PRO A 34 -10.30 3.82 9.93
C PRO A 34 -8.90 3.47 10.44
N GLU A 35 -8.79 2.99 11.67
CA GLU A 35 -7.51 2.63 12.30
C GLU A 35 -6.75 1.59 11.45
N ALA A 36 -7.47 0.62 10.88
CA ALA A 36 -6.89 -0.41 10.02
C ALA A 36 -6.22 0.15 8.75
N ARG A 37 -6.64 1.33 8.28
CA ARG A 37 -6.13 1.98 7.07
C ARG A 37 -5.18 3.16 7.36
N ARG A 38 -5.06 3.59 8.61
CA ARG A 38 -4.27 4.77 8.99
C ARG A 38 -2.84 4.69 8.47
N GLN A 39 -2.16 3.55 8.64
CA GLN A 39 -0.77 3.39 8.21
C GLN A 39 -0.60 3.38 6.68
N SER A 40 -1.50 2.70 5.95
CA SER A 40 -1.40 2.64 4.49
C SER A 40 -1.69 4.00 3.85
N LEU A 41 -2.71 4.70 4.34
CA LEU A 41 -3.04 6.05 3.89
C LEU A 41 -1.93 7.06 4.25
N TRP A 42 -1.32 6.93 5.44
CA TRP A 42 -0.19 7.78 5.83
C TRP A 42 0.97 7.72 4.85
N LEU A 43 1.35 6.50 4.43
CA LEU A 43 2.48 6.31 3.52
C LEU A 43 2.19 6.88 2.13
N GLU A 44 0.94 6.83 1.68
CA GLU A 44 0.53 7.48 0.44
C GLU A 44 0.51 9.02 0.56
N LEU A 45 -0.01 9.57 1.67
CA LEU A 45 0.04 11.00 1.95
C LEU A 45 1.48 11.53 1.96
N LYS A 46 2.40 10.80 2.59
CA LYS A 46 3.84 11.13 2.62
C LYS A 46 4.45 11.09 1.21
N ARG A 47 4.13 10.07 0.41
CA ARG A 47 4.62 9.93 -0.97
C ARG A 47 4.15 11.07 -1.88
N ARG A 48 2.92 11.56 -1.71
CA ARG A 48 2.35 12.66 -2.50
C ARG A 48 2.69 14.06 -1.96
N SER A 49 3.33 14.13 -0.79
CA SER A 49 3.75 15.41 -0.21
C SER A 49 5.01 15.95 -0.89
N PRO A 50 5.26 17.27 -0.82
CA PRO A 50 6.49 17.86 -1.35
C PRO A 50 7.74 17.21 -0.75
N SER A 51 8.82 17.12 -1.53
CA SER A 51 10.09 16.53 -1.07
C SER A 51 10.75 17.30 0.08
N SER A 52 10.37 18.57 0.30
CA SER A 52 10.79 19.38 1.44
C SER A 52 10.09 19.03 2.74
N ALA A 53 9.01 18.23 2.68
CA ALA A 53 8.24 17.87 3.86
C ALA A 53 9.09 17.01 4.81
N SER A 54 9.02 17.33 6.10
CA SER A 54 9.73 16.61 7.14
C SER A 54 8.77 16.12 8.21
N GLU A 55 9.06 14.96 8.79
CA GLU A 55 8.20 14.38 9.81
C GLU A 55 8.47 15.07 11.16
N LEU A 56 7.46 15.76 11.70
CA LEU A 56 7.57 16.43 13.01
C LEU A 56 7.41 15.43 14.16
N LYS A 57 6.47 14.51 13.97
CA LYS A 57 6.10 13.44 14.88
C LYS A 57 5.38 12.35 14.07
N PRO A 58 5.22 11.13 14.61
CA PRO A 58 4.47 10.10 13.92
C PRO A 58 3.12 10.62 13.42
N PHE A 59 2.80 10.36 12.16
CA PHE A 59 1.56 10.79 11.50
C PHE A 59 1.37 12.31 11.36
N CYS A 60 2.46 13.10 11.39
CA CYS A 60 2.42 14.53 11.14
C CYS A 60 3.66 15.02 10.36
N LEU A 61 3.42 15.65 9.21
CA LEU A 61 4.44 16.33 8.41
C LEU A 61 4.38 17.85 8.64
N TRP A 62 5.56 18.43 8.76
CA TRP A 62 5.81 19.82 8.46
C TRP A 62 6.00 19.98 6.95
N ILE A 63 5.21 20.85 6.33
CA ILE A 63 5.34 21.18 4.91
C ILE A 63 6.15 22.46 4.74
N ASP A 64 5.74 23.51 5.46
CA ASP A 64 6.39 24.81 5.54
C ASP A 64 5.99 25.52 6.87
N PRO A 65 6.46 26.75 7.17
CA PRO A 65 6.14 27.43 8.43
C PRO A 65 4.65 27.63 8.73
N HIS A 66 3.79 27.60 7.72
CA HIS A 66 2.35 27.84 7.86
C HIS A 66 1.50 26.60 7.60
N ARG A 67 2.06 25.52 7.03
CA ARG A 67 1.27 24.35 6.62
C ARG A 67 1.78 23.06 7.23
N HIS A 68 0.85 22.34 7.85
CA HIS A 68 1.06 21.00 8.39
C HIS A 68 0.07 20.01 7.77
N LEU A 69 0.50 18.75 7.64
CA LEU A 69 -0.34 17.63 7.23
C LEU A 69 -0.33 16.57 8.33
N ALA A 70 -1.49 16.13 8.79
CA ALA A 70 -1.59 15.03 9.73
C ALA A 70 -2.66 14.02 9.34
N ILE A 71 -2.56 12.83 9.91
CA ILE A 71 -3.61 11.82 9.87
C ILE A 71 -3.92 11.32 11.28
N THR A 72 -5.19 11.09 11.57
CA THR A 72 -5.69 10.49 12.80
C THR A 72 -6.76 9.43 12.48
N SER A 73 -7.18 8.65 13.47
CA SER A 73 -8.26 7.68 13.28
C SER A 73 -9.60 8.15 13.82
N TRP A 74 -10.69 7.54 13.32
CA TRP A 74 -12.01 7.73 13.92
C TRP A 74 -12.03 7.35 15.41
N SER A 75 -11.29 6.30 15.79
CA SER A 75 -11.12 5.90 17.19
C SER A 75 -10.49 7.01 18.03
N ASP A 76 -9.40 7.63 17.55
CA ASP A 76 -8.74 8.74 18.25
C ASP A 76 -9.69 9.95 18.43
N VAL A 77 -10.42 10.31 17.37
CA VAL A 77 -11.37 11.44 17.38
C VAL A 77 -12.52 11.19 18.35
N LEU A 78 -13.14 10.00 18.27
CA LEU A 78 -14.28 9.66 19.12
C LEU A 78 -13.87 9.48 20.59
N ASN A 79 -12.65 9.00 20.86
CA ASN A 79 -12.11 8.93 22.22
C ASN A 79 -11.90 10.33 22.80
N ALA A 80 -11.36 11.26 22.02
CA ALA A 80 -11.17 12.64 22.45
C ALA A 80 -12.50 13.36 22.70
N LEU A 81 -13.51 13.14 21.86
CA LEU A 81 -14.86 13.68 22.04
C LEU A 81 -15.52 13.11 23.30
N GLU A 82 -15.52 11.79 23.48
CA GLU A 82 -16.13 11.16 24.65
C GLU A 82 -15.49 11.65 25.96
N ALA A 83 -14.16 11.76 26.01
CA ALA A 83 -13.46 12.26 27.18
C ALA A 83 -13.89 13.69 27.57
N ARG A 84 -14.21 14.54 26.59
CA ARG A 84 -14.74 15.89 26.86
C ARG A 84 -16.20 15.87 27.30
N LEU A 85 -17.03 15.02 26.70
CA LEU A 85 -18.44 14.90 27.07
C LEU A 85 -18.61 14.38 28.51
N VAL A 86 -17.76 13.44 28.93
CA VAL A 86 -17.70 12.98 30.34
C VAL A 86 -17.34 14.12 31.29
N GLN A 87 -16.42 15.00 30.91
CA GLN A 87 -16.04 16.15 31.75
C GLN A 87 -17.17 17.18 31.89
N VAL A 88 -17.98 17.37 30.86
CA VAL A 88 -19.05 18.37 30.83
C VAL A 88 -20.40 17.78 31.31
N GLY A 89 -20.52 16.46 31.42
CA GLY A 89 -21.73 15.78 31.91
C GLY A 89 -22.83 15.60 30.87
N GLU A 90 -22.50 15.66 29.58
CA GLU A 90 -23.44 15.58 28.46
C GLU A 90 -23.71 14.12 28.05
N GLU A 91 -24.53 13.42 28.83
CA GLU A 91 -24.79 11.97 28.66
C GLU A 91 -25.50 11.61 27.34
N ALA A 92 -26.37 12.49 26.81
CA ALA A 92 -27.05 12.24 25.54
C ALA A 92 -26.06 12.23 24.37
N ALA A 93 -25.24 13.27 24.25
CA ALA A 93 -24.19 13.34 23.24
C ALA A 93 -23.14 12.23 23.42
N ARG A 94 -22.87 11.81 24.66
CA ARG A 94 -21.99 10.67 24.93
C ARG A 94 -22.56 9.37 24.36
N ALA A 95 -23.85 9.11 24.53
CA ALA A 95 -24.50 7.94 23.95
C ALA A 95 -24.40 7.95 22.41
N ASP A 96 -24.56 9.11 21.76
CA ASP A 96 -24.40 9.25 20.32
C ASP A 96 -22.96 8.94 19.88
N VAL A 97 -21.94 9.43 20.60
CA VAL A 97 -20.53 9.10 20.32
C VAL A 97 -20.26 7.59 20.46
N GLN A 98 -20.87 6.93 21.44
CA GLN A 98 -20.75 5.47 21.60
C GLN A 98 -21.42 4.71 20.45
N GLN A 99 -22.57 5.17 19.95
CA GLN A 99 -23.21 4.60 18.76
C GLN A 99 -22.32 4.77 17.51
N LEU A 100 -21.79 5.97 17.29
CA LEU A 100 -20.86 6.24 16.19
C LEU A 100 -19.60 5.38 16.28
N ARG A 101 -19.09 5.15 17.50
CA ARG A 101 -17.96 4.24 17.72
C ARG A 101 -18.30 2.81 17.31
N GLY A 102 -19.45 2.29 17.75
CA GLY A 102 -19.89 0.95 17.34
C GLY A 102 -20.05 0.79 15.83
N LEU A 103 -20.48 1.84 15.12
CA LEU A 103 -20.51 1.86 13.65
C LEU A 103 -19.11 1.88 13.04
N CYS A 104 -18.22 2.75 13.54
CA CYS A 104 -16.83 2.84 13.07
C CYS A 104 -16.07 1.53 13.29
N GLU A 105 -16.21 0.90 14.46
CA GLU A 105 -15.58 -0.39 14.77
C GLU A 105 -16.05 -1.49 13.82
N ARG A 106 -17.37 -1.59 13.57
CA ARG A 106 -17.90 -2.55 12.58
C ARG A 106 -17.35 -2.32 11.18
N MET A 107 -17.07 -1.06 10.84
CA MET A 107 -16.45 -0.70 9.58
C MET A 107 -14.93 -0.90 9.58
N ASP A 108 -14.24 -0.86 10.72
CA ASP A 108 -12.77 -1.03 10.82
C ASP A 108 -12.35 -2.51 10.77
N TYR A 109 -13.18 -3.40 11.33
CA TYR A 109 -12.94 -4.83 11.24
C TYR A 109 -13.25 -5.36 9.84
N GLN A 110 -12.59 -6.46 9.47
CA GLN A 110 -12.79 -7.24 8.22
C GLN A 110 -14.20 -7.89 8.16
N ALA A 111 -15.22 -7.21 8.66
CA ALA A 111 -16.60 -7.55 8.51
C ALA A 111 -16.94 -7.56 7.02
N PHE A 112 -17.83 -8.47 6.66
CA PHE A 112 -18.46 -8.49 5.36
C PHE A 112 -18.99 -7.07 5.04
N LEU A 113 -18.40 -6.43 4.02
CA LEU A 113 -18.89 -5.16 3.49
C LEU A 113 -20.19 -5.47 2.74
N PRO A 114 -21.35 -4.96 3.17
CA PRO A 114 -22.60 -5.20 2.46
C PRO A 114 -22.48 -4.68 1.02
N PHE A 115 -22.84 -5.52 0.06
CA PHE A 115 -22.79 -5.13 -1.34
C PHE A 115 -23.80 -4.03 -1.65
N SER A 116 -23.37 -3.06 -2.45
CA SER A 116 -24.21 -2.12 -3.17
C SER A 116 -24.42 -2.58 -4.62
N SER A 117 -25.38 -1.98 -5.33
CA SER A 117 -25.53 -2.22 -6.77
C SER A 117 -24.29 -1.80 -7.58
N GLU A 118 -23.54 -0.81 -7.10
CA GLU A 118 -22.33 -0.32 -7.75
C GLU A 118 -21.18 -1.34 -7.70
N ASP A 119 -21.12 -2.19 -6.68
CA ASP A 119 -20.11 -3.24 -6.54
C ASP A 119 -20.23 -4.33 -7.61
N PHE A 120 -21.41 -4.45 -8.23
CA PHE A 120 -21.68 -5.38 -9.34
C PHE A 120 -21.63 -4.71 -10.72
N ALA A 121 -21.21 -3.43 -10.79
CA ALA A 121 -21.08 -2.75 -12.07
C ALA A 121 -20.12 -3.49 -13.00
N LEU A 122 -20.49 -3.63 -14.29
CA LEU A 122 -19.68 -4.32 -15.30
C LEU A 122 -18.24 -3.80 -15.38
N ARG A 123 -18.02 -2.51 -15.05
CA ARG A 123 -16.69 -1.89 -14.97
C ARG A 123 -15.77 -2.63 -14.01
N ILE A 124 -16.25 -3.05 -12.84
CA ILE A 124 -15.45 -3.74 -11.82
C ILE A 124 -14.92 -5.07 -12.38
N GLY A 125 -15.80 -5.88 -12.98
CA GLY A 125 -15.41 -7.13 -13.63
C GLY A 125 -14.39 -6.93 -14.75
N ARG A 126 -14.57 -5.90 -15.58
CA ARG A 126 -13.60 -5.54 -16.64
C ARG A 126 -12.24 -5.14 -16.06
N CYS A 127 -12.21 -4.32 -15.01
CA CYS A 127 -10.96 -3.92 -14.36
C CYS A 127 -10.22 -5.14 -13.78
N ILE A 128 -10.94 -6.06 -13.14
CA ILE A 128 -10.34 -7.30 -12.61
C ILE A 128 -9.72 -8.13 -13.75
N ALA A 129 -10.42 -8.31 -14.87
CA ALA A 129 -9.89 -9.00 -16.04
C ALA A 129 -8.62 -8.32 -16.58
N GLN A 130 -8.65 -7.00 -16.72
CA GLN A 130 -7.51 -6.20 -17.19
C GLN A 130 -6.27 -6.34 -16.30
N TYR A 131 -6.43 -6.44 -14.97
CA TYR A 131 -5.28 -6.66 -14.08
C TYR A 131 -4.59 -8.00 -14.34
N TYR A 132 -5.35 -9.04 -14.68
CA TYR A 132 -4.77 -10.33 -15.05
C TYR A 132 -4.10 -10.29 -16.42
N GLU A 133 -4.69 -9.61 -17.41
CA GLU A 133 -4.07 -9.42 -18.72
C GLU A 133 -2.75 -8.66 -18.62
N LEU A 134 -2.73 -7.55 -17.86
CA LEU A 134 -1.52 -6.77 -17.59
C LEU A 134 -0.44 -7.61 -16.89
N LEU A 135 -0.82 -8.51 -15.99
CA LEU A 135 0.11 -9.41 -15.33
C LEU A 135 0.79 -10.35 -16.32
N GLU A 136 0.04 -10.98 -17.23
CA GLU A 136 0.61 -11.89 -18.23
C GLU A 136 1.61 -11.16 -19.14
N GLU A 137 1.24 -9.98 -19.59
CA GLU A 137 2.08 -9.19 -20.49
C GLU A 137 3.31 -8.62 -19.80
N LEU A 138 3.19 -8.21 -18.54
CA LEU A 138 4.33 -7.87 -17.73
C LEU A 138 5.32 -9.04 -17.67
N VAL A 139 4.85 -10.25 -17.38
CA VAL A 139 5.71 -11.45 -17.30
C VAL A 139 6.35 -11.78 -18.64
N GLN A 140 5.62 -11.63 -19.75
CA GLN A 140 6.16 -11.80 -21.10
C GLN A 140 7.24 -10.75 -21.41
N GLN A 141 7.01 -9.48 -21.09
CA GLN A 141 7.97 -8.40 -21.28
C GLN A 141 9.24 -8.61 -20.46
N LEU A 142 9.11 -8.99 -19.18
CA LEU A 142 10.26 -9.30 -18.32
C LEU A 142 11.14 -10.42 -18.89
N SER A 143 10.51 -11.46 -19.44
CA SER A 143 11.20 -12.58 -20.09
C SER A 143 11.90 -12.14 -21.38
N SER A 144 11.20 -11.42 -22.26
CA SER A 144 11.76 -10.93 -23.54
C SER A 144 12.95 -9.97 -23.37
N ARG A 145 12.97 -9.23 -22.26
CA ARG A 145 14.03 -8.26 -21.93
C ARG A 145 15.12 -8.85 -21.03
N SER A 146 15.10 -10.15 -20.76
CA SER A 146 16.05 -10.83 -19.86
C SER A 146 16.15 -10.23 -18.46
N ILE A 147 15.06 -9.61 -17.97
CA ILE A 147 15.00 -9.04 -16.61
C ILE A 147 14.74 -10.15 -15.59
N ALA A 148 13.86 -11.10 -15.93
CA ALA A 148 13.58 -12.28 -15.15
C ALA A 148 13.14 -13.43 -16.07
N ARG A 149 13.45 -14.68 -15.71
CA ARG A 149 12.96 -15.85 -16.48
C ARG A 149 11.58 -16.25 -15.98
N THR A 150 10.65 -16.53 -16.90
CA THR A 150 9.32 -17.04 -16.53
C THR A 150 9.42 -18.41 -15.86
N GLY A 151 8.82 -18.55 -14.67
CA GLY A 151 8.67 -19.80 -13.96
C GLY A 151 7.29 -20.44 -14.19
N ALA A 152 7.00 -21.53 -13.46
CA ALA A 152 5.72 -22.20 -13.54
C ALA A 152 4.56 -21.31 -13.07
N TYR A 153 3.36 -21.57 -13.59
CA TYR A 153 2.12 -21.03 -13.06
C TYR A 153 1.99 -21.38 -11.58
N GLY A 154 1.69 -20.39 -10.74
CA GLY A 154 1.40 -20.59 -9.34
C GLY A 154 -0.01 -20.11 -9.05
N ILE A 155 -0.85 -20.98 -8.48
CA ILE A 155 -2.05 -20.58 -7.78
C ILE A 155 -1.72 -20.71 -6.29
N LEU A 156 -1.75 -19.60 -5.57
CA LEU A 156 -1.54 -19.61 -4.11
C LEU A 156 -2.82 -19.10 -3.49
N GLU A 157 -3.70 -20.02 -3.09
CA GLU A 157 -4.98 -19.75 -2.40
C GLU A 157 -5.82 -18.62 -3.04
N HIS A 158 -5.63 -17.39 -2.56
CA HIS A 158 -6.36 -16.16 -2.91
C HIS A 158 -5.64 -15.30 -3.95
N TRP A 159 -4.49 -15.77 -4.46
CA TRP A 159 -3.62 -15.04 -5.37
C TRP A 159 -3.50 -15.78 -6.68
N ARG A 160 -3.68 -15.04 -7.77
CA ARG A 160 -3.44 -15.54 -9.11
C ARG A 160 -2.29 -14.77 -9.73
N GLY A 161 -1.28 -15.52 -10.19
CA GLY A 161 -0.02 -14.94 -10.60
C GLY A 161 0.93 -15.89 -11.31
N ARG A 162 2.18 -15.46 -11.44
CA ARG A 162 3.26 -16.16 -12.14
C ARG A 162 4.52 -16.13 -11.30
N ASN A 163 5.18 -17.28 -11.22
CA ASN A 163 6.54 -17.31 -10.70
C ASN A 163 7.48 -16.66 -11.72
N ILE A 164 8.45 -15.91 -11.23
CA ILE A 164 9.56 -15.37 -12.02
C ILE A 164 10.87 -15.70 -11.30
N ILE A 165 11.91 -16.04 -12.05
CA ILE A 165 13.24 -16.26 -11.51
C ILE A 165 13.96 -14.92 -11.55
N LEU A 166 14.11 -14.31 -10.37
CA LEU A 166 14.80 -13.03 -10.19
C LEU A 166 16.32 -13.20 -10.23
N LEU A 167 16.82 -14.26 -9.59
CA LEU A 167 18.23 -14.67 -9.64
C LEU A 167 18.31 -16.14 -10.05
N PRO A 168 19.14 -16.52 -11.05
CA PRO A 168 19.33 -17.91 -11.44
C PRO A 168 20.17 -18.66 -10.41
N GLU A 169 21.24 -18.04 -9.93
CA GLU A 169 22.17 -18.60 -8.94
C GLU A 169 22.57 -17.51 -7.92
N PRO A 170 22.34 -17.74 -6.62
CA PRO A 170 21.48 -18.79 -6.09
C PRO A 170 20.03 -18.56 -6.54
N LYS A 171 19.28 -19.64 -6.74
CA LYS A 171 17.93 -19.56 -7.31
C LYS A 171 16.98 -18.81 -6.39
N LEU A 172 16.66 -17.57 -6.76
CA LEU A 172 15.66 -16.73 -6.09
C LEU A 172 14.44 -16.59 -6.98
N VAL A 173 13.32 -17.16 -6.54
CA VAL A 173 12.04 -17.12 -7.25
C VAL A 173 11.15 -16.07 -6.59
N GLY A 174 10.71 -15.09 -7.37
CA GLY A 174 9.62 -14.18 -7.00
C GLY A 174 8.29 -14.64 -7.58
N PHE A 175 7.20 -14.04 -7.13
CA PHE A 175 5.85 -14.29 -7.62
C PHE A 175 5.14 -12.96 -7.87
N ILE A 176 4.82 -12.68 -9.13
CA ILE A 176 4.00 -11.52 -9.53
C ILE A 176 2.54 -11.96 -9.48
N CYS A 177 1.68 -11.23 -8.77
CA CYS A 177 0.28 -11.59 -8.61
C CYS A 177 -0.67 -10.39 -8.56
N VAL A 178 -1.94 -10.65 -8.88
CA VAL A 178 -3.04 -9.81 -8.39
C VAL A 178 -3.41 -10.28 -6.98
N SER A 179 -3.37 -9.39 -5.99
CA SER A 179 -3.65 -9.72 -4.59
C SER A 179 -4.68 -8.75 -3.97
N PRO A 180 -5.97 -9.12 -3.96
CA PRO A 180 -6.99 -8.33 -3.27
C PRO A 180 -6.70 -8.17 -1.77
N HIS A 181 -6.08 -9.18 -1.16
CA HIS A 181 -5.72 -9.16 0.27
C HIS A 181 -4.69 -8.06 0.57
N ALA A 182 -3.60 -7.99 -0.21
CA ALA A 182 -2.56 -6.99 -0.03
C ALA A 182 -3.03 -5.60 -0.49
N TRP A 183 -3.85 -5.54 -1.53
CA TRP A 183 -4.50 -4.31 -1.98
C TRP A 183 -5.36 -3.69 -0.86
N ALA A 184 -6.21 -4.49 -0.21
CA ALA A 184 -7.09 -4.00 0.84
C ALA A 184 -6.36 -3.57 2.12
N ARG A 185 -5.22 -4.19 2.46
CA ARG A 185 -4.54 -3.96 3.75
C ARG A 185 -3.34 -3.04 3.68
N HIS A 186 -2.60 -3.07 2.57
CA HIS A 186 -1.25 -2.52 2.57
C HIS A 186 -1.08 -1.33 1.64
N ARG A 187 -1.47 -1.44 0.36
CA ARG A 187 -1.31 -0.35 -0.63
C ARG A 187 -2.41 -0.37 -1.67
N GLU A 188 -2.73 0.82 -2.18
CA GLU A 188 -3.74 1.05 -3.22
C GLU A 188 -3.26 0.59 -4.61
N THR A 189 -2.95 -0.70 -4.76
CA THR A 189 -2.66 -1.32 -6.05
C THR A 189 -3.09 -2.78 -6.09
N PRO A 190 -3.65 -3.27 -7.22
CA PRO A 190 -3.97 -4.68 -7.41
C PRO A 190 -2.74 -5.57 -7.59
N LEU A 191 -1.62 -5.05 -8.13
CA LEU A 191 -0.47 -5.85 -8.54
C LEU A 191 0.69 -5.80 -7.54
N TRP A 192 1.27 -6.98 -7.29
CA TRP A 192 2.30 -7.17 -6.28
C TRP A 192 3.40 -8.10 -6.77
N LEU A 193 4.65 -7.81 -6.40
CA LEU A 193 5.78 -8.73 -6.49
C LEU A 193 6.12 -9.24 -5.10
N MET A 194 6.04 -10.55 -4.91
CA MET A 194 6.39 -11.20 -3.66
C MET A 194 7.69 -11.96 -3.80
N ILE A 195 8.57 -11.77 -2.83
CA ILE A 195 9.87 -12.43 -2.76
C ILE A 195 9.86 -13.24 -1.46
N PRO A 196 9.62 -14.56 -1.53
CA PRO A 196 9.64 -15.41 -0.36
C PRO A 196 11.03 -15.36 0.26
N ALA A 197 11.11 -15.02 1.54
CA ALA A 197 12.38 -15.06 2.25
C ALA A 197 12.80 -16.49 2.62
N TRP A 198 11.88 -17.44 2.50
CA TRP A 198 12.12 -18.87 2.69
C TRP A 198 11.30 -19.69 1.70
N THR A 199 11.96 -20.51 0.88
CA THR A 199 11.29 -21.43 -0.06
C THR A 199 11.28 -22.88 0.42
N GLY A 200 11.71 -23.15 1.66
CA GLY A 200 11.79 -24.50 2.24
C GLY A 200 12.78 -25.46 1.56
N LYS A 201 13.29 -25.11 0.37
CA LYS A 201 14.15 -25.98 -0.45
C LYS A 201 15.39 -25.29 -1.02
N SER A 202 15.63 -23.99 -0.81
CA SER A 202 16.73 -23.32 -1.54
C SER A 202 17.50 -22.23 -0.80
N LEU A 203 16.95 -21.55 0.22
CA LEU A 203 17.65 -20.46 0.91
C LEU A 203 17.38 -20.53 2.42
N GLY A 204 18.46 -20.61 3.22
CA GLY A 204 18.38 -20.65 4.68
C GLY A 204 18.11 -19.28 5.33
N PRO A 205 17.91 -19.20 6.66
CA PRO A 205 17.52 -17.97 7.37
C PRO A 205 18.41 -16.75 7.10
N GLN A 206 19.71 -16.96 6.84
CA GLN A 206 20.68 -15.90 6.49
C GLN A 206 20.32 -15.10 5.22
N TRP A 207 19.51 -15.69 4.33
CA TRP A 207 19.06 -15.02 3.11
C TRP A 207 17.98 -13.98 3.37
N PHE A 208 17.22 -14.11 4.46
CA PHE A 208 16.26 -13.09 4.87
C PHE A 208 16.97 -11.74 5.04
N GLU A 209 18.06 -11.71 5.81
CA GLU A 209 18.82 -10.47 6.07
C GLU A 209 19.57 -9.98 4.82
N LYS A 210 20.11 -10.88 4.00
CA LYS A 210 20.74 -10.49 2.72
C LYS A 210 19.75 -9.81 1.77
N ILE A 211 18.56 -10.39 1.61
CA ILE A 211 17.49 -9.84 0.76
C ILE A 211 16.97 -8.54 1.36
N ARG A 212 16.70 -8.49 2.67
CA ARG A 212 16.26 -7.27 3.35
C ARG A 212 17.26 -6.13 3.14
N LYS A 213 18.55 -6.39 3.35
CA LYS A 213 19.61 -5.39 3.15
C LYS A 213 19.69 -4.91 1.71
N ALA A 214 19.55 -5.81 0.74
CA ALA A 214 19.52 -5.47 -0.68
C ALA A 214 18.30 -4.59 -1.03
N LEU A 215 17.13 -4.88 -0.44
CA LEU A 215 15.88 -4.15 -0.67
C LEU A 215 15.68 -2.94 0.25
N GLN A 216 16.67 -2.60 1.08
CA GLN A 216 16.60 -1.45 2.00
C GLN A 216 16.23 -0.12 1.32
N PRO A 217 16.65 0.18 0.07
CA PRO A 217 16.17 1.37 -0.64
C PRO A 217 14.64 1.42 -0.76
N LEU A 218 14.00 0.28 -1.06
CA LEU A 218 12.54 0.19 -1.15
C LEU A 218 11.87 0.33 0.23
N GLU A 219 12.51 -0.15 1.30
CA GLU A 219 12.02 0.04 2.68
C GLU A 219 11.98 1.54 3.04
N ARG A 220 13.02 2.29 2.67
CA ARG A 220 13.07 3.76 2.88
C ARG A 220 12.01 4.51 2.07
N GLU A 221 11.70 4.04 0.87
CA GLU A 221 10.62 4.56 0.03
C GLU A 221 9.22 4.13 0.51
N GLY A 222 9.12 3.26 1.52
CA GLY A 222 7.84 2.67 1.95
C GLY A 222 7.24 1.72 0.90
N ARG A 223 8.06 1.17 0.00
CA ARG A 223 7.71 0.20 -1.06
C ARG A 223 8.17 -1.22 -0.76
N LEU A 224 8.61 -1.50 0.47
CA LEU A 224 8.86 -2.85 0.96
C LEU A 224 7.96 -3.11 2.17
N ILE A 225 7.14 -4.16 2.08
CA ILE A 225 6.25 -4.58 3.16
C ILE A 225 6.64 -5.98 3.61
N THR A 226 6.77 -6.15 4.91
CA THR A 226 6.89 -7.46 5.56
C THR A 226 5.72 -7.63 6.49
N ASP A 227 4.88 -8.62 6.24
CA ASP A 227 3.77 -8.95 7.12
C ASP A 227 4.25 -9.96 8.18
N PRO A 228 4.28 -9.60 9.48
CA PRO A 228 4.66 -10.53 10.55
C PRO A 228 3.72 -11.74 10.65
N GLN A 229 2.48 -11.61 10.15
CA GLN A 229 1.47 -12.68 10.15
C GLN A 229 1.58 -13.57 8.90
N ASP A 230 2.37 -13.22 7.88
CA ASP A 230 2.60 -14.08 6.73
C ASP A 230 3.57 -15.22 7.11
N PRO A 231 3.11 -16.49 7.13
CA PRO A 231 3.95 -17.62 7.51
C PRO A 231 5.14 -17.81 6.56
N ARG A 232 5.09 -17.25 5.34
CA ARG A 232 6.18 -17.31 4.35
C ARG A 232 7.26 -16.25 4.59
N ARG A 233 7.00 -15.28 5.49
CA ARG A 233 7.85 -14.09 5.73
C ARG A 233 8.26 -13.44 4.41
N ALA A 234 7.34 -13.34 3.45
CA ALA A 234 7.67 -12.80 2.15
C ALA A 234 7.87 -11.28 2.22
N PHE A 235 8.83 -10.79 1.45
CA PHE A 235 8.92 -9.37 1.13
C PHE A 235 7.89 -9.08 0.03
N GLN A 236 6.97 -8.16 0.31
CA GLN A 236 5.91 -7.76 -0.61
C GLN A 236 6.23 -6.37 -1.17
N VAL A 237 6.30 -6.27 -2.49
CA VAL A 237 6.56 -5.01 -3.21
C VAL A 237 5.31 -4.64 -4.01
N PRO A 238 4.64 -3.52 -3.69
CA PRO A 238 3.51 -3.01 -4.47
C PRO A 238 4.00 -2.54 -5.84
N LEU A 239 3.26 -2.90 -6.90
CA LEU A 239 3.51 -2.44 -8.26
C LEU A 239 2.44 -1.43 -8.64
N PHE A 240 2.78 -0.15 -8.72
CA PHE A 240 1.79 0.91 -8.97
C PHE A 240 1.51 1.06 -10.47
N LEU A 241 0.23 1.18 -10.82
CA LEU A 241 -0.20 1.48 -12.18
C LEU A 241 -0.34 3.01 -12.31
N PRO A 242 0.36 3.67 -13.23
CA PRO A 242 0.13 5.09 -13.48
C PRO A 242 -1.30 5.33 -13.98
N THR A 243 -1.93 6.42 -13.52
CA THR A 243 -3.28 6.83 -13.91
C THR A 243 -3.24 7.82 -15.07
N GLY A 244 -4.33 7.91 -15.83
CA GLY A 244 -4.47 8.90 -16.92
C GLY A 244 -3.54 8.66 -18.12
N VAL A 245 -2.96 7.47 -18.24
CA VAL A 245 -2.04 7.11 -19.33
C VAL A 245 -2.50 5.86 -20.07
N GLU A 246 -2.00 5.72 -21.31
CA GLU A 246 -2.25 4.55 -22.14
C GLU A 246 -1.59 3.29 -21.58
N ARG A 247 -2.14 2.15 -22.00
CA ARG A 247 -1.74 0.81 -21.59
C ARG A 247 -0.24 0.53 -21.71
N ASP A 248 0.40 0.97 -22.78
CA ASP A 248 1.83 0.74 -22.99
C ASP A 248 2.70 1.49 -21.98
N ALA A 249 2.27 2.69 -21.56
CA ALA A 249 2.93 3.45 -20.51
C ALA A 249 2.77 2.76 -19.14
N VAL A 250 1.58 2.19 -18.87
CA VAL A 250 1.36 1.35 -17.67
C VAL A 250 2.31 0.15 -17.67
N LEU A 251 2.38 -0.60 -18.77
CA LEU A 251 3.25 -1.77 -18.88
C LEU A 251 4.73 -1.40 -18.74
N SER A 252 5.18 -0.32 -19.38
CA SER A 252 6.57 0.15 -19.24
C SER A 252 6.91 0.48 -17.78
N ALA A 253 6.03 1.22 -17.09
CA ALA A 253 6.23 1.56 -15.69
C ALA A 253 6.27 0.33 -14.77
N LEU A 254 5.44 -0.69 -15.05
CA LEU A 254 5.47 -1.95 -14.30
C LEU A 254 6.77 -2.73 -14.53
N VAL A 255 7.25 -2.79 -15.78
CA VAL A 255 8.52 -3.43 -16.13
C VAL A 255 9.69 -2.72 -15.43
N ASP A 256 9.70 -1.39 -15.40
CA ASP A 256 10.75 -0.61 -14.76
C ASP A 256 10.76 -0.81 -13.24
N GLN A 257 9.58 -0.89 -12.60
CA GLN A 257 9.47 -1.20 -11.17
C GLN A 257 10.05 -2.59 -10.84
N VAL A 258 9.74 -3.62 -11.64
CA VAL A 258 10.31 -4.97 -11.40
C VAL A 258 11.80 -5.00 -11.72
N ARG A 259 12.27 -4.26 -12.74
CA ARG A 259 13.69 -4.13 -13.07
C ARG A 259 14.47 -3.53 -11.90
N GLN A 260 13.97 -2.46 -11.29
CA GLN A 260 14.57 -1.83 -10.11
C GLN A 260 14.77 -2.86 -8.99
N VAL A 261 13.77 -3.69 -8.71
CA VAL A 261 13.86 -4.76 -7.70
C VAL A 261 14.92 -5.80 -8.09
N ALA A 262 14.93 -6.25 -9.34
CA ALA A 262 15.90 -7.23 -9.83
C ALA A 262 17.35 -6.70 -9.76
N GLU A 263 17.56 -5.42 -10.05
CA GLU A 263 18.87 -4.75 -9.96
C GLU A 263 19.37 -4.65 -8.53
N LEU A 264 18.49 -4.35 -7.57
CA LEU A 264 18.83 -4.35 -6.14
C LEU A 264 19.26 -5.74 -5.64
N LEU A 265 18.68 -6.81 -6.20
CA LEU A 265 19.01 -8.19 -5.82
C LEU A 265 20.23 -8.74 -6.55
N ARG A 266 20.63 -8.16 -7.70
CA ARG A 266 21.73 -8.64 -8.54
C ARG A 266 23.06 -8.85 -7.78
N PRO A 267 23.49 -7.99 -6.83
CA PRO A 267 24.73 -8.20 -6.07
C PRO A 267 24.76 -9.49 -5.24
N LEU A 268 23.59 -10.08 -4.96
CA LEU A 268 23.50 -11.32 -4.22
C LEU A 268 23.92 -12.56 -5.04
N GLN A 269 24.00 -12.46 -6.38
CA GLN A 269 24.49 -13.54 -7.25
C GLN A 269 25.97 -13.84 -6.99
N SER A 270 26.77 -12.81 -6.74
CA SER A 270 28.21 -12.92 -6.47
C SER A 270 28.55 -13.17 -5.00
N SER A 271 27.54 -13.26 -4.12
CA SER A 271 27.69 -13.40 -2.66
C SER A 271 27.34 -14.81 -2.17
N ALA A 272 27.33 -15.78 -3.09
CA ALA A 272 27.08 -17.21 -2.84
C ALA A 272 28.36 -17.93 -2.41
#